data_AF-A0A6I7HGU9-F1
#
_entry.id   AF-A0A6I7HGU9-F1
#
_cell.length_a   1.000
_cell.length_b   1.000
_cell.length_c   1.000
_cell.angle_alpha   90.00
_cell.angle_beta   90.00
_cell.angle_gamma   90.00
#
_symmetry.space_group_name_H-M   'P 1'
#
loop_
_entity.id
_entity.type
_entity.pdbx_description
1 polymer ?
#
loop_
_entity_poly.entity_id
_entity_poly.type
_entity_poly.pdbx_seq_one_letter_code
_entity_poly.pdbx_strand_id
1 'polypeptide(L)' 'MLANLGFEEKDAGGGSRRKFVHSSTKQIIRLHEPHPGNEVKPYMVRQIRDQLIEQGLI' A
#
# COMPACT_ATOMS: atom_id res chain seq x y z
N MET A 1 3.81 -4.19 -9.68
CA MET A 1 4.29 -3.31 -8.60
C MET A 1 3.37 -2.10 -8.51
N LEU A 2 3.03 -1.58 -7.33
CA LEU A 2 2.09 -0.44 -7.17
C LEU A 2 2.55 0.82 -7.91
N ALA A 3 3.86 0.97 -8.14
CA ALA A 3 4.43 2.03 -8.97
C ALA A 3 3.84 2.07 -10.40
N ASN A 4 3.52 0.92 -10.99
CA ASN A 4 2.92 0.86 -12.33
C ASN A 4 1.47 1.37 -12.36
N LEU A 5 0.83 1.47 -11.19
CA LEU A 5 -0.51 2.05 -11.00
C LEU A 5 -0.42 3.51 -10.54
N GLY A 6 0.74 4.17 -10.66
CA GLY A 6 0.91 5.58 -10.32
C GLY A 6 1.06 5.88 -8.83
N PHE A 7 1.27 4.86 -7.99
CA PHE A 7 1.52 5.04 -6.56
C PHE A 7 3.00 5.25 -6.25
N GLU A 8 3.27 6.27 -5.44
CA GLU A 8 4.59 6.54 -4.86
C GLU A 8 4.63 6.07 -3.41
N GLU A 9 5.67 5.35 -3.04
CA GLU A 9 5.94 5.01 -1.65
C GLU A 9 6.43 6.25 -0.89
N LYS A 10 5.88 6.47 0.29
CA LYS A 10 6.28 7.51 1.23
C LYS A 10 6.50 6.89 2.60
N ASP A 11 7.62 7.24 3.22
CA ASP A 11 7.88 6.92 4.60
C ASP A 11 6.85 7.62 5.50
N ALA A 12 6.20 6.86 6.38
CA ALA A 12 5.17 7.38 7.27
C ALA A 12 5.72 7.78 8.66
N GLY A 13 7.05 7.89 8.81
CA GLY A 13 7.72 8.29 10.05
C GLY A 13 7.68 7.19 11.11
N GLY A 14 8.80 6.47 11.25
CA GLY A 14 9.07 5.55 12.37
C GLY A 14 8.46 4.16 12.25
N GLY A 15 9.33 3.18 12.02
CA GLY A 15 9.02 1.75 11.94
C GLY A 15 8.55 1.31 10.55
N SER A 16 8.08 0.07 10.46
CA SER A 16 7.66 -0.60 9.24
C SER A 16 6.36 -0.11 8.58
N ARG A 17 5.99 1.16 8.80
CA ARG A 17 4.77 1.74 8.22
C ARG A 17 5.07 2.25 6.82
N ARG A 18 4.52 1.58 5.81
CA ARG A 18 4.62 2.02 4.40
C ARG A 18 3.33 2.73 4.00
N LYS A 19 3.46 3.89 3.37
CA LYS A 19 2.33 4.62 2.79
C LYS A 19 2.53 4.72 1.29
N PHE A 20 1.53 4.35 0.50
CA PHE A 20 1.55 4.54 -0.94
C PHE A 20 0.53 5.62 -1.30
N VAL A 21 0.94 6.58 -2.12
CA VAL A 21 0.11 7.71 -2.54
C VAL A 21 0.05 7.77 -4.05
N HIS A 22 -1.15 7.71 -4.64
CA HIS A 22 -1.31 7.89 -6.06
C HIS A 22 -1.09 9.36 -6.44
N SER A 23 -0.22 9.62 -7.41
CA SER A 23 0.20 10.98 -7.80
C SER A 23 -0.98 11.84 -8.28
N SER A 24 -1.82 11.30 -9.18
CA SER A 24 -2.98 11.99 -9.77
C SER A 24 -4.23 11.99 -8.87
N THR A 25 -4.68 10.82 -8.40
CA THR A 25 -5.96 10.69 -7.67
C THR A 25 -5.86 11.00 -6.18
N LYS A 26 -4.63 11.16 -5.66
CA LYS A 26 -4.33 11.34 -4.24
C LYS A 26 -4.84 10.21 -3.33
N GLN A 27 -5.22 9.07 -3.91
CA GLN A 27 -5.60 7.87 -3.18
C GLN A 27 -4.42 7.37 -2.34
N ILE A 28 -4.73 6.82 -1.16
CA ILE A 28 -3.72 6.41 -0.18
C ILE A 28 -3.96 4.96 0.23
N ILE A 29 -2.96 4.12 0.05
CA ILE A 29 -2.89 2.77 0.62
C ILE A 29 -1.91 2.83 1.80
N ARG A 30 -2.37 2.44 2.99
CA ARG A 30 -1.54 2.41 4.21
C ARG A 30 -1.30 0.97 4.59
N LEU A 31 -0.04 0.57 4.63
CA LEU A 31 0.38 -0.71 5.16
C LEU A 31 0.92 -0.50 6.56
N HIS A 32 0.26 -1.12 7.52
CA HIS A 32 0.80 -1.28 8.85
C HIS A 32 1.41 -2.69 8.92
N GLU A 33 2.73 -2.78 9.11
CA GLU A 33 3.34 -4.05 9.50
C GLU A 33 3.15 -4.21 11.01
N PRO A 34 2.37 -5.21 11.46
CA PRO A 34 2.18 -5.38 12.88
C PRO A 34 3.38 -6.03 13.57
N HIS A 35 4.29 -6.74 12.87
CA HIS A 35 5.15 -7.78 13.48
C HIS A 35 6.56 -7.87 12.87
N PRO A 36 7.54 -8.45 13.60
CA PRO A 36 8.93 -8.56 13.14
C PRO A 36 9.07 -9.56 11.99
N GLY A 37 9.37 -9.08 10.78
CA GLY A 37 9.72 -9.89 9.62
C GLY A 37 9.53 -9.14 8.30
N ASN A 38 10.45 -9.31 7.35
CA ASN A 38 10.40 -8.66 6.02
C ASN A 38 9.39 -9.31 5.04
N GLU A 39 8.58 -10.28 5.48
CA GLU A 39 7.64 -11.00 4.63
C GLU A 39 6.25 -10.36 4.63
N VAL A 40 5.71 -10.06 3.45
CA VAL A 40 4.35 -9.56 3.29
C VAL A 40 3.35 -10.70 3.54
N LYS A 41 2.54 -10.58 4.60
CA LYS A 41 1.52 -11.58 4.92
C LYS A 41 0.41 -11.60 3.86
N PRO A 42 -0.20 -12.78 3.56
CA PRO A 42 -1.25 -12.91 2.54
C PRO A 42 -2.46 -11.98 2.74
N TYR A 43 -2.80 -11.65 4.00
CA TYR A 43 -3.91 -10.72 4.27
C TYR A 43 -3.61 -9.31 3.77
N MET A 44 -2.35 -8.85 3.84
CA MET A 44 -1.96 -7.52 3.35
C MET A 44 -2.14 -7.44 1.84
N VAL A 45 -1.78 -8.51 1.12
CA VAL A 45 -1.99 -8.60 -0.33
C VAL A 45 -3.49 -8.52 -0.66
N ARG A 46 -4.34 -9.21 0.10
CA ARG A 46 -5.81 -9.13 -0.07
C ARG A 46 -6.31 -7.71 0.17
N GLN A 47 -5.90 -7.05 1.26
CA GLN A 47 -6.30 -5.67 1.55
C GLN A 47 -5.87 -4.69 0.45
N ILE A 48 -4.65 -4.80 -0.07
CA ILE A 48 -4.19 -3.97 -1.20
C ILE A 48 -5.07 -4.21 -2.42
N ARG A 49 -5.31 -5.47 -2.78
CA ARG A 49 -6.15 -5.83 -3.93
C ARG A 49 -7.56 -5.27 -3.79
N ASP A 50 -8.19 -5.46 -2.64
CA ASP A 50 -9.56 -5.04 -2.42
C ASP A 50 -9.68 -3.50 -2.48
N GLN A 51 -8.70 -2.76 -1.95
CA GLN A 51 -8.62 -1.30 -2.13
C GLN A 51 -8.46 -0.88 -3.59
N LEU A 52 -7.66 -1.60 -4.38
CA LEU A 52 -7.48 -1.29 -5.79
C LEU A 52 -8.75 -1.54 -6.61
N ILE A 53 -9.50 -2.60 -6.29
CA ILE A 53 -10.81 -2.90 -6.91
C ILE A 53 -11.83 -1.83 -6.54
N GLU A 54 -11.94 -1.45 -5.26
CA GLU A 54 -12.83 -0.36 -4.81
C GLU A 54 -12.50 0.97 -5.50
N GLN A 55 -11.23 1.19 -5.85
CA GLN A 55 -10.75 2.38 -6.55
C GLN A 55 -10.88 2.29 -8.07
N GLY A 56 -11.32 1.15 -8.62
CA GLY A 56 -11.46 0.93 -10.07
C GLY A 56 -10.13 0.91 -10.83
N LEU A 57 -9.04 0.55 -10.15
CA LEU A 57 -7.69 0.53 -10.73
C LEU A 57 -7.29 -0.84 -11.28
N ILE A 58 -7.99 -1.90 -10.88
CA ILE A 58 -7.87 -3.27 -11.39
C ILE A 58 -9.24 -3.95 -11.48
#